data_AF-A0A6B2G8A2-F1
#
_entry.id   AF-A0A6B2G8A2-F1
#
_cell.length_a   1.000
_cell.length_b   1.000
_cell.length_c   1.000
_cell.angle_alpha   90.00
_cell.angle_beta   90.00
_cell.angle_gamma   90.00
#
_symmetry.space_group_name_H-M   'P 1'
#
loop_
_entity.id
_entity.type
_entity.pdbx_description
1 polymer ?
#
loop_
_entity_poly.entity_id
_entity_poly.type
_entity_poly.pdbx_seq_one_letter_code
_entity_poly.pdbx_strand_id
1 'polypeptide(L)'
;MIKIIAENNPHPSASEFIQWMKSCFEAIDKNYLKEIRLAVFEDENTPNNAIEQYSIRINYKNSLISLEDVNFQTNNFTDENYNETIDAIKTLLLRGQDVNELPEEIFLSMKLLYYDD
;
A
#
# COMPACT_ATOMS: atom_id res chain seq x y z
N MET A 1 -13.94 3.92 -12.62
CA MET A 1 -14.25 4.88 -11.53
C MET A 1 -13.26 4.62 -10.42
N ILE A 2 -12.56 5.65 -9.92
CA ILE A 2 -11.63 5.52 -8.79
C ILE A 2 -12.46 5.44 -7.51
N LYS A 3 -12.23 4.42 -6.67
CA LYS A 3 -12.79 4.35 -5.32
C LYS A 3 -11.74 4.84 -4.33
N ILE A 4 -12.13 5.76 -3.46
CA ILE A 4 -11.25 6.37 -2.47
C ILE A 4 -11.86 6.15 -1.10
N ILE A 5 -11.06 5.68 -0.15
CA ILE A 5 -11.45 5.63 1.26
C ILE A 5 -11.20 7.03 1.84
N ALA A 6 -12.27 7.77 2.10
CA ALA A 6 -12.19 9.10 2.68
C ALA A 6 -11.98 9.05 4.20
N GLU A 7 -11.27 10.02 4.77
CA GLU A 7 -10.94 10.09 6.20
C GLU A 7 -12.17 10.01 7.13
N ASN A 8 -13.31 10.54 6.68
CA ASN A 8 -14.58 10.53 7.41
C ASN A 8 -15.48 9.33 7.05
N ASN A 9 -14.91 8.24 6.53
CA ASN A 9 -15.66 7.04 6.20
C ASN A 9 -16.30 6.45 7.48
N PRO A 10 -17.64 6.22 7.51
CA PRO A 10 -18.33 5.75 8.69
C PRO A 10 -18.12 4.25 8.99
N HIS A 11 -17.52 3.49 8.07
CA HIS A 11 -17.33 2.06 8.24
C HIS A 11 -16.14 1.76 9.16
N PRO A 12 -16.30 0.97 10.25
CA PRO A 12 -15.24 0.73 11.23
C PRO A 12 -13.93 0.21 10.63
N SER A 13 -13.99 -0.78 9.73
CA SER A 13 -12.79 -1.34 9.08
C SER A 13 -12.08 -0.32 8.18
N ALA A 14 -12.82 0.62 7.59
CA ALA A 14 -12.22 1.69 6.79
C ALA A 14 -11.51 2.69 7.71
N SER A 15 -12.13 3.06 8.83
CA SER A 15 -11.51 3.92 9.85
C SER A 15 -10.25 3.28 10.45
N GLU A 16 -10.27 1.98 10.72
CA GLU A 16 -9.11 1.23 11.21
C GLU A 16 -7.96 1.24 10.19
N PHE A 17 -8.25 0.94 8.92
CA PHE A 17 -7.24 1.00 7.86
C PHE A 17 -6.67 2.41 7.67
N ILE A 18 -7.49 3.46 7.77
CA ILE A 18 -7.02 4.86 7.76
C ILE A 18 -6.06 5.11 8.93
N GLN A 19 -6.37 4.62 10.12
CA GLN A 19 -5.52 4.80 11.29
C GLN A 19 -4.18 4.07 11.13
N TRP A 20 -4.17 2.88 10.53
CA TRP A 20 -2.94 2.19 10.14
C TRP A 20 -2.10 3.05 9.19
N MET A 21 -2.69 3.58 8.12
CA MET A 21 -1.95 4.44 7.17
C MET A 21 -1.40 5.71 7.83
N LYS A 22 -2.16 6.36 8.71
CA LYS A 22 -1.71 7.55 9.46
C LYS A 22 -0.53 7.23 10.39
N SER A 23 -0.48 6.03 10.97
CA SER A 23 0.63 5.62 11.84
C SER A 23 1.99 5.60 11.12
N CYS A 24 1.98 5.51 9.79
CA CYS A 24 3.20 5.57 8.98
C CYS A 24 3.79 6.98 8.87
N PHE A 25 3.00 8.05 9.07
CA PHE A 25 3.44 9.43 8.77
C PHE A 25 4.68 9.83 9.56
N GLU A 26 4.70 9.56 10.87
CA GLU A 26 5.86 9.89 11.71
C GLU A 26 7.13 9.16 11.25
N ALA A 27 7.00 7.89 10.88
CA ALA A 27 8.13 7.09 10.41
C ALA A 27 8.62 7.54 9.03
N ILE A 28 7.71 8.08 8.20
CA ILE A 28 8.04 8.69 6.92
C ILE A 28 8.80 10.00 7.14
N ASP A 29 8.28 10.89 7.98
CA ASP A 29 8.89 12.19 8.28
C ASP A 29 10.29 12.06 8.89
N LYS A 30 10.52 11.00 9.67
CA LYS A 30 11.82 10.69 10.28
C LYS A 30 12.76 9.85 9.40
N ASN A 31 12.36 9.54 8.18
CA ASN A 31 13.12 8.72 7.22
C ASN A 31 13.46 7.30 7.71
N TYR A 32 12.61 6.70 8.55
CA TYR A 32 12.84 5.34 9.09
C TYR A 32 12.08 4.26 8.34
N LEU A 33 10.95 4.61 7.70
CA LEU A 33 10.10 3.63 7.04
C LEU A 33 10.69 3.19 5.70
N LYS A 34 11.02 1.92 5.57
CA LYS A 34 11.56 1.33 4.34
C LYS A 34 10.46 0.78 3.45
N GLU A 35 9.46 0.12 4.04
CA GLU A 35 8.40 -0.54 3.28
C GLU A 35 7.11 -0.65 4.09
N ILE A 36 5.97 -0.37 3.44
CA ILE A 36 4.63 -0.73 3.91
C ILE A 36 4.19 -1.95 3.12
N ARG A 37 3.94 -3.07 3.79
CA ARG A 37 3.48 -4.31 3.15
C ARG A 37 2.06 -4.63 3.59
N LEU A 38 1.15 -4.64 2.63
CA LEU A 38 -0.23 -5.09 2.78
C LEU A 38 -0.34 -6.53 2.29
N ALA A 39 -0.97 -7.40 3.07
CA ALA A 39 -1.20 -8.79 2.67
C ALA A 39 -2.66 -9.17 2.91
N VAL A 40 -3.25 -9.83 1.92
CA VAL A 40 -4.63 -10.30 1.91
C VAL A 40 -4.64 -11.83 2.11
N PHE A 41 -5.50 -12.31 2.99
CA PHE A 41 -5.62 -13.73 3.32
C PHE A 41 -7.07 -14.19 3.25
N GLU A 42 -7.28 -15.46 2.93
CA GLU A 42 -8.57 -16.15 3.11
C GLU A 42 -8.78 -16.64 4.54
N ASP A 43 -7.70 -16.91 5.28
CA ASP A 43 -7.73 -17.39 6.67
C ASP A 43 -6.67 -16.67 7.50
N GLU A 44 -7.12 -15.88 8.49
CA GLU A 44 -6.28 -15.14 9.42
C GLU A 44 -5.28 -16.02 10.20
N ASN A 45 -5.57 -17.31 10.35
CA ASN A 45 -4.72 -18.26 11.07
C ASN A 45 -3.55 -18.76 10.22
N THR A 46 -3.48 -18.38 8.94
CA THR A 46 -2.45 -18.80 8.00
C THR A 46 -1.63 -17.62 7.44
N PRO A 47 -0.87 -16.90 8.29
CA PRO A 47 -0.20 -15.64 7.91
C PRO A 47 0.92 -15.78 6.86
N ASN A 48 1.24 -17.00 6.44
CA ASN A 48 2.20 -17.29 5.36
C ASN A 48 1.51 -17.56 4.00
N ASN A 49 0.18 -17.67 3.97
CA ASN A 49 -0.60 -17.97 2.78
C ASN A 49 -1.36 -16.73 2.31
N ALA A 50 -0.63 -15.63 2.09
CA ALA A 50 -1.23 -14.45 1.47
C ALA A 50 -1.64 -14.80 0.03
N ILE A 51 -2.89 -14.54 -0.32
CA ILE A 51 -3.40 -14.69 -1.69
C ILE A 51 -3.04 -13.50 -2.57
N GLU A 52 -2.76 -12.35 -1.94
CA GLU A 52 -2.32 -11.13 -2.59
C GLU A 52 -1.45 -10.29 -1.66
N GLN A 53 -0.43 -9.61 -2.19
CA GLN A 53 0.49 -8.80 -1.40
C GLN A 53 0.97 -7.56 -2.13
N TYR A 54 0.76 -6.39 -1.53
CA TYR A 54 1.23 -5.11 -2.05
C TYR A 54 2.30 -4.51 -1.15
N SER A 55 3.38 -4.01 -1.74
CA SER A 55 4.52 -3.43 -1.04
C SER A 55 4.79 -2.02 -1.55
N ILE A 56 4.78 -1.05 -0.66
CA ILE A 56 5.16 0.34 -0.93
C ILE A 56 6.56 0.53 -0.36
N ARG A 57 7.58 0.60 -1.21
CA ARG A 57 8.96 0.86 -0.78
C ARG A 57 9.27 2.34 -0.91
N ILE A 58 9.98 2.86 0.09
CA ILE A 58 10.38 4.26 0.17
C ILE A 58 11.90 4.31 0.21
N ASN A 59 12.50 5.08 -0.69
CA ASN A 59 13.94 5.30 -0.76
C ASN A 59 14.26 6.80 -0.64
N TYR A 60 14.68 7.18 0.56
CA TYR A 60 14.98 8.58 0.90
C TYR A 60 16.24 9.13 0.24
N LYS A 61 17.21 8.28 -0.16
CA LYS A 61 18.47 8.77 -0.76
C LYS A 61 18.26 9.46 -2.10
N ASN A 62 17.23 9.04 -2.83
CA ASN A 62 16.92 9.53 -4.16
C ASN A 62 15.51 10.14 -4.24
N SER A 63 14.83 10.31 -3.11
CA SER A 63 13.41 10.71 -3.03
C SER A 63 12.48 9.85 -3.91
N LEU A 64 12.76 8.55 -3.99
CA LEU A 64 12.02 7.61 -4.85
C LEU A 64 11.05 6.78 -4.01
N ILE A 65 9.81 6.70 -4.46
CA ILE A 65 8.81 5.74 -3.97
C ILE A 65 8.56 4.71 -5.07
N SER A 66 8.61 3.43 -4.73
CA SER A 66 8.22 2.35 -5.64
C SER A 66 7.11 1.48 -5.06
N LEU A 67 6.26 0.96 -5.92
CA LEU A 67 5.19 0.02 -5.57
C LEU A 67 5.53 -1.31 -6.21
N GLU A 68 5.57 -2.35 -5.39
CA GLU A 68 5.90 -3.72 -5.77
C GLU A 68 4.78 -4.69 -5.33
N ASP A 69 4.39 -5.58 -6.21
CA ASP A 69 3.60 -6.79 -5.95
C ASP A 69 4.39 -7.97 -6.53
N VAL A 70 4.05 -9.19 -6.13
CA VAL A 70 4.56 -10.44 -6.75
C VAL A 70 4.42 -10.42 -8.28
N ASN A 71 3.42 -9.69 -8.81
CA ASN A 71 3.18 -9.53 -10.25
C ASN A 71 3.39 -8.11 -10.79
N PHE A 72 3.86 -7.16 -9.98
CA PHE A 72 3.86 -5.73 -10.30
C PHE A 72 5.15 -5.05 -9.85
N GLN A 73 5.78 -4.28 -10.74
CA GLN A 73 6.79 -3.29 -10.37
C GLN A 73 6.40 -1.97 -11.03
N THR A 74 6.20 -0.91 -10.26
CA THR A 74 6.01 0.43 -10.82
C THR A 74 7.32 1.10 -11.12
N ASN A 75 7.23 2.13 -11.97
CA ASN A 75 8.26 3.16 -12.04
C ASN A 75 8.39 3.86 -10.69
N ASN A 76 9.57 4.42 -10.43
CA ASN A 76 9.82 5.24 -9.26
C ASN A 76 9.06 6.58 -9.39
N PHE A 77 8.39 7.00 -8.33
CA PHE A 77 7.72 8.29 -8.23
C PHE A 77 8.59 9.26 -7.43
N THR A 78 8.59 10.54 -7.81
CA THR A 78 9.24 11.61 -7.04
C THR A 78 8.22 12.61 -6.52
N ASP A 79 8.58 13.33 -5.46
CA ASP A 79 7.72 14.31 -4.77
C ASP A 79 7.55 15.64 -5.56
N GLU A 80 8.14 15.76 -6.75
CA GLU A 80 8.29 17.05 -7.41
C GLU A 80 7.08 17.46 -8.28
N ASN A 81 6.14 16.55 -8.58
CA ASN A 81 5.07 16.84 -9.54
C ASN A 81 3.74 16.13 -9.27
N TYR A 82 2.67 16.91 -9.09
CA TYR A 82 1.28 16.43 -8.99
C TYR A 82 0.88 15.47 -10.12
N ASN A 83 1.44 15.65 -11.32
CA ASN A 83 1.17 14.76 -12.46
C ASN A 83 1.76 13.35 -12.25
N GLU A 84 2.90 13.22 -11.57
CA GLU A 84 3.50 11.91 -11.27
C GLU A 84 2.63 11.13 -10.29
N THR A 85 2.05 11.80 -9.29
CA THR A 85 1.08 11.19 -8.37
C THR A 85 -0.18 10.71 -9.10
N ILE A 86 -0.70 11.53 -10.02
CA ILE A 86 -1.85 11.12 -10.86
C ILE A 86 -1.50 9.90 -11.71
N ASP A 87 -0.33 9.89 -12.33
CA ASP A 87 0.09 8.79 -13.19
C ASP A 87 0.39 7.51 -12.38
N ALA A 88 0.87 7.65 -11.13
CA ALA A 88 0.96 6.55 -10.17
C ALA A 88 -0.42 5.92 -9.92
N ILE A 89 -1.40 6.75 -9.56
CA ILE A 89 -2.77 6.32 -9.28
C ILE A 89 -3.39 5.66 -10.52
N LYS A 90 -3.25 6.25 -11.71
CA LYS A 90 -3.75 5.65 -12.96
C LYS A 90 -3.09 4.32 -13.27
N THR A 91 -1.78 4.21 -13.07
CA THR A 91 -1.03 2.97 -13.31
C THR A 91 -1.53 1.85 -12.39
N LEU A 92 -1.73 2.16 -11.11
CA LEU A 92 -2.33 1.22 -10.15
C LEU A 92 -3.74 0.78 -10.57
N LEU A 93 -4.58 1.72 -11.00
CA LEU A 93 -5.97 1.43 -11.38
C LEU A 93 -6.11 0.62 -12.67
N LEU A 94 -5.23 0.83 -13.63
CA LEU A 94 -5.23 0.05 -14.86
C LEU A 94 -4.77 -1.39 -14.59
N ARG A 95 -3.80 -1.56 -13.70
CA ARG A 95 -3.18 -2.87 -13.41
C ARG A 95 -3.99 -3.70 -12.42
N GLY A 96 -4.72 -3.05 -11.51
CA GLY A 96 -5.70 -3.71 -10.64
C GLY A 96 -6.88 -4.34 -11.38
N GLN A 97 -7.06 -4.06 -12.68
CA GLN A 97 -8.09 -4.71 -13.51
C GLN A 97 -7.70 -6.12 -13.97
N ASP A 98 -6.42 -6.47 -13.89
CA ASP A 98 -5.90 -7.80 -14.25
C ASP A 98 -5.87 -8.76 -13.04
N VAL A 99 -6.38 -8.32 -11.88
CA VAL A 99 -6.42 -9.11 -10.64
C VAL A 99 -7.70 -9.97 -10.63
N ASN A 100 -7.55 -11.24 -10.26
CA ASN A 100 -8.68 -12.15 -10.10
C ASN A 100 -9.65 -11.64 -9.03
N GLU A 101 -10.92 -12.02 -9.12
CA GLU A 101 -11.89 -11.69 -8.09
C GLU A 101 -11.43 -12.21 -6.72
N LEU A 102 -11.42 -11.31 -5.74
CA LEU A 102 -11.13 -11.68 -4.36
C LEU A 102 -12.31 -12.49 -3.79
N PRO A 103 -12.02 -13.45 -2.89
CA PRO A 103 -13.04 -14.19 -2.15
C PRO A 103 -14.03 -13.27 -1.40
N GLU A 104 -15.20 -13.80 -1.05
CA GLU A 104 -16.26 -13.05 -0.35
C GLU A 104 -15.80 -12.52 1.02
N GLU A 105 -15.02 -13.31 1.74
CA GLU A 105 -14.43 -12.95 3.02
C GLU A 105 -12.91 -12.98 2.90
N ILE A 106 -12.29 -11.89 3.33
CA ILE A 106 -10.83 -11.72 3.33
C ILE A 106 -10.38 -11.03 4.61
N PHE A 107 -9.13 -11.27 4.96
CA PHE A 107 -8.44 -10.60 6.05
C PHE A 107 -7.30 -9.76 5.49
N LEU A 108 -7.11 -8.57 6.06
CA LEU A 108 -6.04 -7.65 5.66
C LEU A 108 -5.07 -7.47 6.82
N SER A 109 -3.77 -7.60 6.55
CA SER A 109 -2.72 -7.20 7.49
C SER A 109 -1.83 -6.12 6.90
N MET A 110 -1.26 -5.28 7.76
CA MET A 110 -0.20 -4.32 7.41
C MET A 110 1.05 -4.62 8.22
N LYS A 111 2.20 -4.74 7.54
CA LYS A 111 3.53 -4.85 8.15
C LYS A 111 4.37 -3.64 7.74
N LEU A 112 5.01 -3.02 8.72
CA LEU A 112 5.95 -1.91 8.52
C LEU A 112 7.37 -2.45 8.65
N LEU A 113 8.19 -2.24 7.62
CA LEU A 113 9.61 -2.56 7.65
C LEU A 113 10.37 -1.25 7.74
N TYR A 114 11.37 -1.21 8.61
CA TYR A 114 12.20 -0.04 8.84
C TYR A 114 13.59 -0.27 8.26
N TYR A 115 14.33 0.81 8.00
CA TYR A 115 15.76 0.71 7.77
C TYR A 115 16.45 0.26 9.07
N ASP A 116 17.40 -0.65 8.96
CA ASP A 116 18.36 -0.90 10.02
C ASP A 116 19.30 0.33 10.04
N ASP A 117 19.42 1.02 11.17
CA ASP A 117 20.21 2.25 11.34
C ASP A 117 21.61 2.20 10.69
#